data_AF-F4A1E5-F1
#
_entry.id   AF-F4A1E5-F1
#
_cell.length_a   1.000
_cell.length_b   1.000
_cell.length_c   1.000
_cell.angle_alpha   90.00
_cell.angle_beta   90.00
_cell.angle_gamma   90.00
#
_symmetry.space_group_name_H-M   'P 1'
#
loop_
_entity.id
_entity.type
_entity.pdbx_description
1 polymer ?
#
loop_
_entity_poly.entity_id
_entity_poly.type
_entity_poly.pdbx_seq_one_letter_code
_entity_poly.pdbx_strand_id
1 'polypeptide(L)'
;MKTMIRKLPLILVCGTFAVLIIISYCSNMETIDKPVYDYYLESFQSDTGASNAVTAIYLNYRIFDTIFEALLLLLSVIAVIHLSWERDDDEF
;
A
#
# COMPACT_ATOMS: atom_id res chain seq x y z
N MET A 1 -2.16 20.15 -30.70
CA MET A 1 -3.42 20.70 -30.12
C MET A 1 -4.54 19.66 -29.99
N LYS A 2 -4.86 18.84 -31.01
CA LYS A 2 -5.89 17.77 -30.94
C LYS A 2 -5.68 16.71 -29.85
N THR A 3 -4.43 16.35 -29.54
CA THR A 3 -4.08 15.39 -28.48
C THR A 3 -4.39 15.92 -27.07
N MET A 4 -4.28 17.23 -26.87
CA MET A 4 -4.58 17.89 -25.58
C MET A 4 -6.08 17.93 -25.32
N ILE A 5 -6.88 18.18 -26.35
CA ILE A 5 -8.35 18.18 -26.29
C ILE A 5 -8.93 16.78 -25.98
N ARG A 6 -8.27 15.70 -26.43
CA ARG A 6 -8.70 14.32 -26.12
C ARG A 6 -8.42 13.91 -24.67
N LYS A 7 -7.43 14.51 -24.01
CA LYS A 7 -7.09 14.26 -22.60
C LYS A 7 -7.88 15.14 -21.63
N LEU A 8 -8.49 16.24 -22.11
CA LEU A 8 -9.31 17.14 -21.32
C LEU A 8 -10.43 16.45 -20.50
N PRO A 9 -11.25 15.54 -21.07
CA PRO A 9 -12.28 14.85 -20.27
C PRO A 9 -11.69 13.95 -19.20
N LEU A 10 -10.56 13.29 -19.47
CA LEU A 10 -9.86 12.44 -18.49
C LEU A 10 -9.36 13.27 -17.30
N ILE A 11 -8.75 14.43 -17.57
CA ILE A 11 -8.26 15.35 -16.53
C ILE A 11 -9.42 15.87 -15.69
N LEU A 12 -10.55 16.20 -16.32
CA LEU A 12 -11.74 16.69 -15.63
C LEU A 12 -12.32 15.62 -14.70
N VAL A 13 -12.42 14.36 -15.16
CA VAL A 13 -12.90 13.24 -14.34
C VAL A 13 -11.94 12.94 -13.17
N CYS A 14 -10.63 12.96 -13.41
CA CYS A 14 -9.65 12.74 -12.35
C CYS A 14 -9.70 13.88 -11.31
N GLY A 15 -9.85 15.13 -11.78
CA GLY A 15 -9.98 16.30 -10.93
C GLY A 15 -11.25 16.28 -10.08
N THR A 16 -12.40 15.94 -10.66
CA THR A 16 -13.65 15.83 -9.89
C THR A 16 -13.57 14.71 -8.86
N PHE A 17 -12.99 13.56 -9.21
CA PHE A 17 -12.79 12.46 -8.28
C PHE A 17 -11.88 12.84 -7.10
N ALA A 18 -10.77 13.54 -7.37
CA ALA A 18 -9.88 14.04 -6.33
C ALA A 18 -10.59 15.04 -5.39
N VAL A 19 -11.38 15.97 -5.93
CA VAL A 19 -12.17 16.92 -5.12
C VAL A 19 -13.21 16.19 -4.26
N LEU A 20 -13.89 15.18 -4.80
CA LEU A 20 -14.85 14.38 -4.03
C LEU A 20 -14.17 13.63 -2.87
N ILE A 21 -12.98 13.06 -3.09
CA ILE A 21 -12.19 12.43 -2.01
C ILE A 21 -11.84 13.45 -0.93
N ILE A 22 -11.39 14.64 -1.31
CA ILE A 22 -11.02 15.70 -0.36
C ILE A 22 -12.23 16.15 0.46
N ILE A 23 -13.39 16.38 -0.20
CA ILE A 23 -14.63 16.75 0.49
C ILE A 23 -15.06 15.64 1.47
N SER A 24 -14.98 14.37 1.04
CA SER A 24 -15.28 13.22 1.89
C SER A 24 -14.36 13.16 3.12
N TYR A 25 -13.06 13.38 2.93
CA TYR A 25 -12.09 13.36 4.02
C TYR A 25 -12.34 14.49 5.04
N CYS A 26 -12.56 15.73 4.56
CA CYS A 26 -12.84 16.86 5.44
C CYS A 26 -14.18 16.72 6.18
N SER A 27 -15.19 16.09 5.55
CA SER A 27 -16.51 15.89 6.16
C SER A 27 -16.54 14.83 7.25
N ASN A 28 -15.64 13.85 7.19
CA ASN A 28 -15.62 12.69 8.11
C ASN A 28 -14.51 12.81 9.17
N MET A 29 -14.11 14.04 9.54
CA MET A 29 -13.22 14.26 10.68
C MET A 29 -13.97 14.05 11.99
N GLU A 30 -14.47 12.84 12.23
CA GLU A 30 -14.94 12.42 13.54
C GLU A 30 -13.73 12.12 14.43
N THR A 31 -13.77 12.58 15.68
CA THR A 31 -12.90 12.12 16.76
C THR A 31 -13.34 10.73 17.16
N ILE A 32 -13.10 9.75 16.28
CA ILE A 32 -13.34 8.34 16.57
C ILE A 32 -12.31 7.95 17.63
N ASP A 33 -12.81 7.50 18.78
CA ASP A 33 -12.01 6.88 19.81
C ASP A 33 -11.21 5.72 19.18
N LYS A 34 -9.91 5.62 19.47
CA LYS A 34 -9.01 4.68 18.77
C LYS A 34 -8.52 3.60 19.74
N PRO A 35 -9.42 2.78 20.33
CA PRO A 35 -9.06 1.84 21.38
C PRO A 35 -8.01 0.81 20.92
N VAL A 36 -8.00 0.46 19.63
CA VAL A 36 -7.00 -0.44 19.05
C VAL A 36 -5.62 0.23 18.95
N TYR A 37 -5.59 1.52 18.62
CA TYR A 37 -4.34 2.29 18.58
C TYR A 37 -3.73 2.40 19.97
N ASP A 38 -4.56 2.75 20.97
CA ASP A 38 -4.12 2.87 22.36
C ASP A 38 -3.63 1.52 22.90
N TYR A 39 -4.37 0.43 22.63
CA TYR A 39 -3.95 -0.93 22.99
C TYR A 39 -2.56 -1.28 22.44
N TYR A 40 -2.30 -0.99 21.16
CA TYR A 40 -1.00 -1.26 20.55
C TYR A 40 0.11 -0.39 21.14
N LEU A 41 -0.16 0.87 21.51
CA LEU A 41 0.87 1.72 22.12
C LEU A 41 1.20 1.32 23.55
N GLU A 42 0.20 0.88 24.32
CA GLU A 42 0.37 0.56 25.72
C GLU A 42 0.91 -0.86 25.94
N SER A 43 0.54 -1.82 25.08
CA SER A 43 0.78 -3.24 25.34
C SER A 43 1.89 -3.86 24.49
N PHE A 44 2.36 -3.22 23.40
CA PHE A 44 3.25 -3.89 22.42
C PHE A 44 4.52 -4.49 23.03
N GLN A 45 5.16 -3.78 23.97
CA GLN A 45 6.41 -4.25 24.55
C GLN A 45 6.17 -5.45 25.48
N SER A 46 5.07 -5.44 26.23
CA SER A 46 4.66 -6.54 27.10
C SER A 46 4.29 -7.78 26.29
N ASP A 47 3.50 -7.60 25.23
CA ASP A 47 2.94 -8.70 24.44
C ASP A 47 3.98 -9.37 23.54
N THR A 48 4.93 -8.59 23.02
CA THR A 48 5.84 -9.02 21.95
C THR A 48 7.32 -9.00 22.32
N GLY A 49 7.69 -8.29 23.39
CA GLY A 49 9.09 -8.04 23.77
C GLY A 49 9.84 -7.06 22.85
N ALA A 50 9.21 -6.57 21.78
CA ALA A 50 9.83 -5.60 20.89
C ALA A 50 9.90 -4.21 21.53
N SER A 51 11.03 -3.52 21.40
CA SER A 51 11.24 -2.15 21.89
C SER A 51 10.67 -1.08 20.96
N ASN A 52 10.23 -1.46 19.75
CA ASN A 52 9.64 -0.57 18.76
C ASN A 52 8.22 -1.03 18.42
N ALA A 53 7.23 -0.15 18.64
CA ALA A 53 5.83 -0.40 18.36
C ALA A 53 5.55 -0.76 16.89
N VAL A 54 6.25 -0.13 15.96
CA VAL A 54 6.09 -0.41 14.51
C VAL A 54 6.56 -1.84 14.19
N THR A 55 7.68 -2.26 14.76
CA THR A 55 8.18 -3.63 14.60
C THR A 55 7.26 -4.65 15.24
N ALA A 56 6.72 -4.35 16.43
CA ALA A 56 5.72 -5.20 17.08
C ALA A 56 4.47 -5.39 16.21
N ILE A 57 3.99 -4.32 15.57
CA ILE A 57 2.84 -4.38 14.68
C ILE A 57 3.15 -5.26 13.47
N TYR A 58 4.23 -5.00 12.73
CA TYR A 58 4.52 -5.75 11.50
C TYR A 58 4.89 -7.21 11.75
N LEU A 59 5.69 -7.49 12.79
CA LEU A 59 6.25 -8.84 12.99
C LEU A 59 5.47 -9.71 13.98
N ASN A 60 4.57 -9.13 14.79
CA ASN A 60 3.76 -9.90 15.72
C ASN A 60 2.26 -9.73 15.43
N TYR A 61 1.70 -8.54 15.65
CA TYR A 61 0.25 -8.35 15.55
C TYR A 61 -0.30 -8.55 14.12
N ARG A 62 0.49 -8.22 13.08
CA ARG A 62 0.09 -8.27 11.67
C ARG A 62 1.10 -9.02 10.79
N ILE A 63 1.65 -10.12 11.32
CA ILE A 63 2.69 -10.90 10.64
C ILE A 63 2.29 -11.40 9.24
N PHE A 64 1.00 -11.72 9.02
CA PHE A 64 0.52 -12.18 7.72
C PHE A 64 0.65 -11.12 6.62
N ASP A 65 0.42 -9.84 6.94
CA ASP A 65 0.57 -8.76 5.96
C ASP A 65 2.02 -8.65 5.50
N THR A 66 2.98 -8.68 6.44
CA THR A 66 4.42 -8.62 6.12
C THR A 66 4.94 -9.89 5.42
N ILE A 67 4.46 -11.07 5.79
CA ILE A 67 4.82 -12.32 5.08
C ILE A 67 4.33 -12.26 3.63
N PHE A 68 3.12 -11.77 3.38
CA PHE A 68 2.61 -11.65 2.02
C PHE A 68 3.29 -10.55 1.22
N GLU A 69 3.68 -9.44 1.82
CA GLU A 69 4.54 -8.43 1.18
C GLU A 69 5.88 -9.03 0.74
N ALA A 70 6.55 -9.79 1.62
CA ALA A 70 7.80 -10.45 1.29
C ALA A 70 7.62 -11.51 0.19
N LEU A 71 6.53 -12.27 0.23
CA LEU A 71 6.19 -13.26 -0.79
C LEU A 71 5.88 -12.60 -2.15
N LEU A 72 5.16 -11.47 -2.16
CA LEU A 72 4.93 -10.69 -3.37
C LEU A 72 6.22 -10.14 -3.96
N LEU A 73 7.14 -9.66 -3.12
CA LEU A 73 8.44 -9.19 -3.57
C LEU A 73 9.27 -10.34 -4.16
N LEU A 74 9.29 -11.50 -3.50
CA LEU A 74 9.94 -12.70 -4.01
C LEU A 74 9.36 -13.14 -5.36
N LEU A 75 8.03 -13.23 -5.46
CA LEU A 75 7.34 -13.56 -6.71
C LEU A 75 7.64 -12.56 -7.82
N SER A 76 7.71 -11.27 -7.49
CA SER A 76 8.06 -10.22 -8.45
C SER A 76 9.48 -10.42 -9.00
N VAL A 77 10.45 -10.75 -8.14
CA VAL A 77 11.83 -11.05 -8.56
C VAL A 77 11.88 -12.30 -9.44
N ILE A 78 11.20 -13.38 -9.04
CA ILE A 78 11.12 -14.62 -9.82
C ILE A 78 10.52 -14.33 -11.21
N ALA A 79 9.41 -13.59 -11.26
CA ALA A 79 8.75 -13.23 -12.51
C ALA A 79 9.66 -12.42 -13.45
N VAL A 80 10.41 -11.44 -12.91
CA VAL A 80 11.36 -10.65 -13.70
C VAL A 80 12.48 -11.52 -14.25
N ILE A 81 13.06 -12.43 -13.46
CA ILE A 81 14.13 -13.31 -13.92
C ILE A 81 13.63 -14.22 -15.04
N HIS A 82 12.49 -14.89 -14.85
CA HIS A 82 11.94 -15.80 -15.86
C HIS A 82 11.56 -15.05 -17.14
N LEU A 83 10.86 -13.92 -17.05
CA LEU A 83 10.45 -13.15 -18.22
C LEU A 83 11.64 -12.48 -18.93
N SER A 84 12.71 -12.14 -18.21
CA SER A 84 13.90 -11.53 -18.80
C SER A 84 14.79 -12.52 -19.54
N TRP A 85 14.79 -13.80 -19.15
CA TRP A 85 15.64 -14.82 -19.78
C TRP A 85 15.01 -15.45 -21.03
N GLU A 86 13.70 -15.33 -21.20
CA GLU A 86 12.97 -15.91 -22.34
C GLU A 86 13.13 -15.11 -23.66
N ARG A 87 14.17 -14.27 -23.77
CA ARG A 87 14.38 -13.36 -24.91
C ARG A 87 15.71 -13.52 -25.65
N ASP A 88 16.55 -14.46 -25.23
CA ASP A 88 17.86 -14.72 -25.85
C ASP A 88 17.91 -16.03 -26.68
N ASP A 89 16.81 -16.79 -26.75
CA ASP A 89 16.77 -18.11 -27.42
C ASP A 89 16.10 -18.10 -28.82
N ASP A 90 15.71 -16.93 -29.35
CA ASP A 90 15.06 -16.77 -30.67
C ASP A 90 16.02 -16.29 -31.78
N GLU A 91 17.29 -16.69 -31.74
CA GLU A 91 18.27 -16.40 -32.79
C GLU A 91 19.00 -17.67 -33.29
N PHE A 92 18.25 -18.65 -33.81
CA PHE A 92 18.76 -19.69 -34.73
C PHE A 92 17.70 -20.13 -35.75
#